data_AF-A0A0D9P3Y7-F1
#
_entry.id   AF-A0A0D9P3Y7-F1
#
_cell.length_a   1.000
_cell.length_b   1.000
_cell.length_c   1.000
_cell.angle_alpha   90.00
_cell.angle_beta   90.00
_cell.angle_gamma   90.00
#
_symmetry.space_group_name_H-M   'P 1'
#
loop_
_entity.id
_entity.type
_entity.pdbx_description
1 polymer ?
#
loop_
_entity_poly.entity_id
_entity_poly.type
_entity_poly.pdbx_seq_one_letter_code
_entity_poly.pdbx_strand_id
1 'polypeptide(L)'
;MYINKISALLGAIAAIEQASAFSLHRHGHKLQKKQDVVDWVTVFTTVYVTEGAPAPEPTVQTNDGSVTSQNVVVTPTPKIDAPANFQALLSSSAPAPVPSPTSLVTQVKPAPSSGSGDNSGSSKGAPFSGKRGLAYNDPNLANLFGKECKSGACGWAYNWGDSPGSLDHSYSYIPMLWGNKMDFFDRWGTSCSKANGAKAVFSFNEPDNAGQSDMSAADAATNHVKYMNPCDGKALVGAPAITNSNVPGEGRDWLKQFVSECETKGCKYDFCNVHWYSPASQLDQFFEHIEEAHVICGNKPIFVTEFAPTGSDSEIDDFMTKAIPKLDSLDYVYGYSYFMIQPNSLLSSATSLSSVGKIFASA
;
A
#
# COMPACT_ATOMS: atom_id res chain seq x y z
N MET A 1 -1.80 52.08 -3.16
CA MET A 1 -0.66 51.23 -2.82
C MET A 1 -1.10 50.27 -1.72
N TYR A 2 -1.69 49.13 -2.06
CA TYR A 2 -2.10 48.07 -1.13
C TYR A 2 -1.97 46.75 -1.86
N ILE A 3 -0.99 45.95 -1.46
CA ILE A 3 -0.78 44.59 -1.96
C ILE A 3 -0.31 43.71 -0.78
N ASN A 4 -0.88 42.49 -0.76
CA ASN A 4 -0.44 41.26 -0.10
C ASN A 4 -0.64 41.09 1.40
N LYS A 5 -1.52 40.13 1.76
CA LYS A 5 -1.15 38.85 2.42
C LYS A 5 -2.23 37.77 2.19
N ILE A 6 -2.07 36.95 1.15
CA ILE A 6 -2.71 35.63 1.04
C ILE A 6 -1.60 34.66 0.64
N SER A 7 -1.10 33.85 1.57
CA SER A 7 -0.30 32.64 1.33
C SER A 7 0.07 32.00 2.67
N ALA A 8 -0.81 31.16 3.23
CA ALA A 8 -0.46 30.25 4.34
C ALA A 8 -1.44 29.07 4.53
N LEU A 9 -2.33 28.78 3.59
CA LEU A 9 -3.41 27.78 3.79
C LEU A 9 -3.31 26.51 2.92
N LEU A 10 -2.28 26.37 2.08
CA LEU A 10 -2.17 25.23 1.15
C LEU A 10 -1.34 24.04 1.69
N GLY A 11 -0.57 24.22 2.77
CA GLY A 11 0.29 23.16 3.32
C GLY A 11 -0.40 22.24 4.34
N ALA A 12 -1.42 22.71 5.05
CA ALA A 12 -2.08 21.94 6.12
C ALA A 12 -3.11 20.93 5.58
N ILE A 13 -3.69 21.17 4.40
CA ILE A 13 -4.71 20.29 3.81
C ILE A 13 -4.07 18.99 3.31
N ALA A 14 -2.92 19.06 2.64
CA ALA A 14 -2.22 17.89 2.11
C ALA A 14 -1.75 16.91 3.21
N ALA A 15 -1.31 17.42 4.36
CA ALA A 15 -0.87 16.58 5.48
C ALA A 15 -2.04 15.88 6.21
N ILE A 16 -3.22 16.53 6.27
CA ILE A 16 -4.43 15.95 6.87
C ILE A 16 -5.03 14.87 5.94
N GLU A 17 -4.99 15.07 4.63
CA GLU A 17 -5.45 14.08 3.65
C GLU A 17 -4.59 12.82 3.65
N GLN A 18 -3.26 12.95 3.71
CA GLN A 18 -2.35 11.79 3.81
C GLN A 18 -2.58 11.01 5.11
N ALA A 19 -2.69 11.69 6.26
CA ALA A 19 -2.99 11.03 7.54
C ALA A 19 -4.36 10.31 7.53
N SER A 20 -5.34 10.82 6.78
CA SER A 20 -6.66 10.21 6.63
C SER A 20 -6.64 8.94 5.77
N ALA A 21 -5.84 8.93 4.70
CA ALA A 21 -5.59 7.74 3.87
C ALA A 21 -4.88 6.63 4.66
N PHE A 22 -3.88 6.98 5.48
CA PHE A 22 -3.24 6.04 6.42
C PHE A 22 -4.21 5.49 7.49
N SER A 23 -5.16 6.31 7.95
CA SER A 23 -6.19 5.90 8.94
C SER A 23 -7.19 4.88 8.37
N LEU A 24 -7.63 5.05 7.11
CA LEU A 24 -8.47 4.08 6.40
C LEU A 24 -7.75 2.75 6.18
N HIS A 25 -6.47 2.79 5.84
CA HIS A 25 -5.63 1.60 5.66
C HIS A 25 -5.48 0.81 6.99
N ARG A 26 -5.30 1.49 8.13
CA ARG A 26 -5.20 0.85 9.47
C ARG A 26 -6.47 0.08 9.89
N HIS A 27 -7.64 0.48 9.40
CA HIS A 27 -8.91 -0.15 9.77
C HIS A 27 -9.29 -1.36 8.91
N GLY A 28 -8.71 -1.51 7.71
CA GLY A 28 -9.01 -2.62 6.79
C GLY A 28 -8.40 -3.98 7.18
N HIS A 29 -7.32 -3.99 7.98
CA HIS A 29 -6.57 -5.21 8.35
C HIS A 29 -6.99 -5.83 9.69
N LYS A 30 -8.20 -5.55 10.21
CA LYS A 30 -8.69 -6.28 11.38
C LYS A 30 -9.02 -7.72 11.00
N LEU A 31 -8.04 -8.62 11.16
CA LEU A 31 -8.29 -10.05 11.37
C LEU A 31 -9.40 -10.17 12.40
N GLN A 32 -10.43 -11.00 12.14
CA GLN A 32 -11.56 -11.25 13.04
C GLN A 32 -11.07 -11.71 14.43
N LYS A 33 -10.74 -10.76 15.29
CA LYS A 33 -10.73 -10.95 16.73
C LYS A 33 -12.18 -10.76 17.17
N LYS A 34 -12.74 -11.75 17.88
CA LYS A 34 -13.94 -11.55 18.69
C LYS A 34 -13.70 -10.30 19.54
N GLN A 35 -14.29 -9.16 19.16
CA GLN A 35 -14.24 -7.94 19.94
C GLN A 35 -15.42 -7.99 20.91
N ASP A 36 -15.12 -7.86 22.22
CA ASP A 36 -16.09 -7.31 23.15
C ASP A 36 -16.42 -5.90 22.68
N VAL A 37 -17.69 -5.67 22.34
CA VAL A 37 -18.19 -4.39 21.87
C VAL A 37 -18.30 -3.47 23.07
N VAL A 38 -17.50 -2.41 23.11
CA VAL A 38 -17.68 -1.29 24.02
C VAL A 38 -18.23 -0.13 23.20
N ASP A 39 -19.53 0.11 23.32
CA ASP A 39 -20.19 1.26 22.69
C ASP A 39 -19.92 2.52 23.52
N TRP A 40 -19.15 3.45 22.97
CA TRP A 40 -19.04 4.79 23.53
C TRP A 40 -20.09 5.68 22.89
N VAL A 41 -21.04 6.16 23.69
CA VAL A 41 -22.03 7.15 23.26
C VAL A 41 -21.58 8.53 23.75
N THR A 42 -21.25 9.42 22.81
CA THR A 42 -20.98 10.84 23.12
C THR A 42 -22.27 11.65 22.94
N VAL A 43 -22.80 12.19 24.04
CA VAL A 43 -23.97 13.08 24.03
C VAL A 43 -23.50 14.52 24.14
N PHE A 44 -23.91 15.38 23.20
CA PHE A 44 -23.70 16.82 23.28
C PHE A 44 -24.97 17.51 23.77
N THR A 45 -24.86 18.27 24.85
CA THR A 45 -25.94 19.11 25.38
C THR A 45 -25.56 20.58 25.23
N THR A 46 -26.32 21.32 24.44
CA THR A 46 -26.14 22.78 24.31
C THR A 46 -26.92 23.48 25.41
N VAL A 47 -26.25 24.27 26.25
CA VAL A 47 -26.88 25.10 27.29
C VAL A 47 -26.75 26.57 26.90
N TYR A 48 -27.86 27.30 26.89
CA TYR A 48 -27.87 28.76 26.71
C TYR A 48 -27.79 29.43 28.08
N VAL A 49 -26.88 30.39 28.24
CA VAL A 49 -26.75 31.18 29.48
C VAL A 49 -27.05 32.64 29.17
N THR A 50 -27.90 33.25 29.97
CA THR A 50 -28.20 34.69 29.94
C THR A 50 -27.18 35.46 30.76
N GLU A 51 -26.69 36.59 30.25
CA GLU A 51 -25.64 37.39 30.89
C GLU A 51 -26.05 37.86 32.30
N GLY A 52 -25.26 37.51 33.30
CA GLY A 52 -25.44 37.93 34.71
C GLY A 52 -25.98 36.87 35.68
N ALA A 53 -26.31 35.65 35.22
CA ALA A 53 -26.66 34.53 36.11
C ALA A 53 -25.53 33.49 36.21
N PRO A 54 -25.27 32.88 37.38
CA PRO A 54 -24.26 31.82 37.52
C PRO A 54 -24.64 30.58 36.69
N ALA A 55 -23.65 29.99 36.02
CA ALA A 55 -23.85 28.80 35.20
C ALA A 55 -24.30 27.60 36.05
N PRO A 56 -25.28 26.79 35.60
CA PRO A 56 -25.68 25.59 36.33
C PRO A 56 -24.57 24.52 36.31
N GLU A 57 -24.34 23.85 37.44
CA GLU A 57 -23.37 22.76 37.53
C GLU A 57 -23.79 21.54 36.69
N PRO A 58 -22.86 20.90 35.97
CA PRO A 58 -23.16 19.72 35.17
C PRO A 58 -23.48 18.52 36.07
N THR A 59 -24.64 17.92 35.89
CA THR A 59 -25.02 16.67 36.56
C THR A 59 -24.61 15.48 35.69
N VAL A 60 -23.67 14.67 36.18
CA VAL A 60 -23.31 13.38 35.56
C VAL A 60 -24.27 12.31 36.06
N GLN A 61 -25.11 11.76 35.19
CA GLN A 61 -25.86 10.54 35.51
C GLN A 61 -24.93 9.34 35.38
N THR A 62 -24.71 8.62 36.49
CA THR A 62 -24.03 7.33 36.50
C THR A 62 -25.08 6.23 36.38
N ASN A 63 -25.01 5.42 35.33
CA ASN A 63 -25.77 4.18 35.26
C ASN A 63 -25.04 3.11 36.08
N ASP A 64 -25.72 2.58 37.11
CA ASP A 64 -25.27 1.44 37.90
C ASP A 64 -25.33 0.17 37.04
N GLY A 65 -24.17 -0.22 36.51
CA GLY A 65 -23.90 -1.54 35.98
C GLY A 65 -22.72 -2.14 36.72
N SER A 66 -23.01 -3.02 37.69
CA SER A 66 -22.03 -3.82 38.41
C SER A 66 -21.12 -4.63 37.47
N VAL A 67 -19.84 -4.28 37.37
CA VAL A 67 -18.76 -5.21 37.00
C VAL A 67 -17.54 -4.94 37.87
N THR A 68 -17.14 -5.97 38.62
CA THR A 68 -15.97 -6.02 39.50
C THR A 68 -14.69 -5.96 38.66
N SER A 69 -13.76 -5.06 38.97
CA SER A 69 -12.37 -5.15 38.50
C SER A 69 -11.40 -4.51 39.48
N GLN A 70 -10.38 -5.29 39.83
CA GLN A 70 -9.28 -4.91 40.71
C GLN A 70 -8.23 -4.08 39.95
N ASN A 71 -7.62 -3.13 40.68
CA ASN A 71 -6.36 -2.43 40.44
C ASN A 71 -6.25 -1.49 39.23
N VAL A 72 -6.54 -0.21 39.46
CA VAL A 72 -6.08 0.92 38.63
C VAL A 72 -4.80 1.50 39.24
N VAL A 73 -3.69 1.44 38.51
CA VAL A 73 -2.48 2.23 38.79
C VAL A 73 -2.57 3.52 37.98
N VAL A 74 -2.54 4.67 38.66
CA VAL A 74 -2.55 6.00 38.04
C VAL A 74 -1.10 6.48 37.88
N THR A 75 -0.66 6.70 36.65
CA THR A 75 0.59 7.44 36.34
C THR A 75 0.26 8.86 35.87
N PRO A 76 0.91 9.91 36.42
CA PRO A 76 0.65 11.30 36.03
C PRO A 76 1.34 11.70 34.72
N THR A 77 0.66 12.54 33.95
CA THR A 77 1.07 13.12 32.66
C THR A 77 2.24 14.12 32.82
N PRO A 78 3.23 14.18 31.90
CA PRO A 78 4.26 15.22 31.94
C PRO A 78 3.75 16.57 31.39
N LYS A 79 4.14 17.66 32.04
CA LYS A 79 4.00 19.04 31.54
C LYS A 79 5.02 19.29 30.42
N ILE A 80 4.57 19.93 29.34
CA ILE A 80 5.42 20.43 28.26
C ILE A 80 5.65 21.93 28.50
N ASP A 81 6.90 22.33 28.71
CA ASP A 81 7.32 23.74 28.75
C ASP A 81 7.54 24.29 27.32
N ALA A 82 7.30 25.59 27.16
CA ALA A 82 7.36 26.34 25.90
C ALA A 82 8.78 26.40 25.27
N PRO A 83 8.91 26.45 23.93
CA PRO A 83 10.21 26.45 23.29
C PRO A 83 10.94 27.80 23.38
N ALA A 84 12.25 27.71 23.59
CA ALA A 84 13.19 28.82 23.61
C ALA A 84 13.51 29.36 22.19
N ASN A 85 13.70 30.68 22.12
CA ASN A 85 14.13 31.45 20.95
C ASN A 85 15.45 30.94 20.34
N PHE A 86 15.45 30.68 19.03
CA PHE A 86 16.67 30.62 18.22
C PHE A 86 16.72 31.77 17.22
N GLN A 87 17.88 32.41 17.14
CA GLN A 87 18.18 33.53 16.25
C GLN A 87 18.31 33.07 14.78
N ALA A 88 17.76 33.88 13.87
CA ALA A 88 17.81 33.67 12.44
C ALA A 88 19.22 33.93 11.86
N LEU A 89 19.75 32.97 11.11
CA LEU A 89 20.94 33.13 10.27
C LEU A 89 20.51 33.47 8.83
N LEU A 90 21.15 34.51 8.29
CA LEU A 90 20.87 35.14 7.00
C LEU A 90 21.30 34.27 5.81
N SER A 91 20.40 34.11 4.83
CA SER A 91 20.67 33.47 3.55
C SER A 91 21.46 34.39 2.61
N SER A 92 22.58 33.90 2.08
CA SER A 92 23.33 34.48 0.98
C SER A 92 22.94 33.77 -0.32
N SER A 93 22.40 34.52 -1.29
CA SER A 93 22.00 34.03 -2.61
C SER A 93 23.11 34.30 -3.64
N ALA A 94 23.67 33.25 -4.24
CA ALA A 94 24.47 33.33 -5.46
C ALA A 94 23.73 32.57 -6.60
N PRO A 95 23.64 33.12 -7.82
CA PRO A 95 22.89 32.51 -8.92
C PRO A 95 23.66 31.37 -9.60
N ALA A 96 22.93 30.33 -10.00
CA ALA A 96 23.44 29.19 -10.77
C ALA A 96 23.68 29.53 -12.26
N PRO A 97 24.67 28.91 -12.93
CA PRO A 97 24.97 29.17 -14.33
C PRO A 97 23.99 28.49 -15.30
N VAL A 98 23.77 29.15 -16.44
CA VAL A 98 22.85 28.79 -17.54
C VAL A 98 23.43 27.62 -18.38
N PRO A 99 22.64 26.59 -18.75
CA PRO A 99 23.08 25.55 -19.68
C PRO A 99 22.99 25.99 -21.16
N SER A 100 24.01 25.65 -21.95
CA SER A 100 24.09 25.87 -23.40
C SER A 100 23.32 24.79 -24.20
N PRO A 101 22.77 25.12 -25.39
CA PRO A 101 22.02 24.16 -26.20
C PRO A 101 22.95 23.24 -27.01
N THR A 102 22.73 21.93 -26.95
CA THR A 102 23.38 20.95 -27.85
C THR A 102 22.33 20.35 -28.78
N SER A 103 22.49 20.60 -30.07
CA SER A 103 21.72 19.97 -31.16
C SER A 103 22.42 18.72 -31.65
N LEU A 104 21.79 17.55 -31.59
CA LEU A 104 22.28 16.34 -32.28
C LEU A 104 21.12 15.51 -32.89
N VAL A 105 20.89 15.80 -34.17
CA VAL A 105 20.68 14.91 -35.33
C VAL A 105 20.08 13.50 -35.08
N THR A 106 18.88 13.33 -35.62
CA THR A 106 18.21 12.06 -35.89
C THR A 106 18.89 11.34 -37.07
N GLN A 107 19.53 10.19 -36.84
CA GLN A 107 19.85 9.23 -37.90
C GLN A 107 19.01 7.97 -37.74
N VAL A 108 18.10 7.77 -38.69
CA VAL A 108 17.31 6.54 -38.85
C VAL A 108 18.18 5.52 -39.58
N LYS A 109 18.42 4.36 -38.95
CA LYS A 109 19.08 3.20 -39.58
C LYS A 109 18.02 2.14 -39.91
N PRO A 110 18.04 1.52 -41.11
CA PRO A 110 17.00 0.57 -41.51
C PRO A 110 17.14 -0.79 -40.81
N ALA A 111 15.99 -1.49 -40.70
CA ALA A 111 15.85 -2.83 -40.15
C ALA A 111 16.59 -3.90 -40.99
N PRO A 112 17.20 -4.92 -40.35
CA PRO A 112 17.56 -6.15 -41.03
C PRO A 112 16.46 -7.22 -40.90
N SER A 113 16.33 -7.97 -41.98
CA SER A 113 15.39 -9.06 -42.23
C SER A 113 15.61 -10.31 -41.36
N SER A 114 14.51 -11.05 -41.23
CA SER A 114 14.33 -12.42 -40.75
C SER A 114 15.55 -13.34 -40.89
N GLY A 115 15.95 -13.94 -39.77
CA GLY A 115 16.85 -15.09 -39.71
C GLY A 115 16.55 -15.89 -38.45
N SER A 116 16.10 -17.13 -38.63
CA SER A 116 15.86 -18.11 -37.56
C SER A 116 17.15 -18.43 -36.80
N GLY A 117 17.07 -18.43 -35.47
CA GLY A 117 18.14 -18.88 -34.60
C GLY A 117 17.69 -18.86 -33.14
N ASP A 118 17.50 -20.05 -32.56
CA ASP A 118 17.31 -20.24 -31.14
C ASP A 118 18.40 -19.54 -30.34
N ASN A 119 18.01 -18.66 -29.43
CA ASN A 119 18.85 -18.36 -28.28
C ASN A 119 18.01 -17.98 -27.05
N SER A 120 18.28 -18.73 -25.98
CA SER A 120 17.70 -18.62 -24.65
C SER A 120 18.00 -17.25 -24.02
N GLY A 121 17.09 -16.30 -24.18
CA GLY A 121 16.98 -15.09 -23.38
C GLY A 121 15.58 -15.03 -22.80
N SER A 122 15.39 -15.58 -21.60
CA SER A 122 14.07 -15.64 -20.96
C SER A 122 13.71 -14.26 -20.42
N SER A 123 13.15 -13.39 -21.25
CA SER A 123 12.17 -12.42 -20.76
C SER A 123 10.96 -13.25 -20.31
N LYS A 124 11.01 -13.73 -19.06
CA LYS A 124 9.84 -14.38 -18.46
C LYS A 124 8.71 -13.36 -18.55
N GLY A 125 7.68 -13.65 -19.35
CA GLY A 125 6.48 -12.81 -19.40
C GLY A 125 5.79 -12.79 -18.03
N ALA A 126 4.74 -11.99 -17.89
CA ALA A 126 3.92 -11.98 -16.67
C ALA A 126 3.49 -13.42 -16.30
N PRO A 127 3.58 -13.83 -15.02
CA PRO A 127 3.39 -15.24 -14.61
C PRO A 127 1.92 -15.70 -14.66
N PHE A 128 0.99 -14.78 -14.86
CA PHE A 128 -0.45 -15.00 -14.78
C PHE A 128 -1.14 -14.75 -16.11
N SER A 129 -2.31 -15.35 -16.31
CA SER A 129 -3.13 -15.17 -17.52
C SER A 129 -3.58 -13.72 -17.71
N GLY A 130 -3.65 -12.95 -16.62
CA GLY A 130 -3.93 -11.53 -16.61
C GLY A 130 -3.26 -10.84 -15.43
N LYS A 131 -3.05 -9.53 -15.55
CA LYS A 131 -2.34 -8.71 -14.55
C LYS A 131 -3.23 -8.33 -13.36
N ARG A 132 -4.55 -8.38 -13.47
CA ARG A 132 -5.46 -7.97 -12.38
C ARG A 132 -5.48 -9.02 -11.28
N GLY A 133 -5.21 -8.57 -10.06
CA GLY A 133 -5.25 -9.34 -8.84
C GLY A 133 -6.59 -9.20 -8.12
N LEU A 134 -6.94 -10.24 -7.38
CA LEU A 134 -8.06 -10.25 -6.44
C LEU A 134 -7.48 -10.14 -5.02
N ALA A 135 -7.39 -8.93 -4.45
CA ALA A 135 -7.10 -8.72 -3.02
C ALA A 135 -8.36 -8.95 -2.20
N TYR A 136 -8.36 -9.89 -1.24
CA TYR A 136 -9.57 -10.27 -0.52
C TYR A 136 -9.33 -10.64 0.95
N ASN A 137 -10.36 -10.49 1.77
CA ASN A 137 -10.45 -11.15 3.08
C ASN A 137 -11.47 -12.32 3.05
N ASP A 138 -12.58 -12.14 2.33
CA ASP A 138 -13.59 -13.17 2.13
C ASP A 138 -13.41 -13.84 0.75
N PRO A 139 -13.01 -15.13 0.70
CA PRO A 139 -12.84 -15.83 -0.58
C PRO A 139 -14.14 -15.96 -1.38
N ASN A 140 -15.31 -15.93 -0.74
CA ASN A 140 -16.59 -15.99 -1.46
C ASN A 140 -16.85 -14.71 -2.26
N LEU A 141 -16.49 -13.55 -1.70
CA LEU A 141 -16.57 -12.27 -2.40
C LEU A 141 -15.53 -12.20 -3.53
N ALA A 142 -14.33 -12.75 -3.31
CA ALA A 142 -13.32 -12.87 -4.36
C ALA A 142 -13.82 -13.73 -5.53
N ASN A 143 -14.41 -14.89 -5.25
CA ASN A 143 -14.98 -15.79 -6.25
C ASN A 143 -16.16 -15.16 -6.99
N LEU A 144 -16.98 -14.36 -6.30
CA LEU A 144 -18.07 -13.62 -6.92
C LEU A 144 -17.52 -12.56 -7.88
N PHE A 145 -16.61 -11.71 -7.41
CA PHE A 145 -16.03 -10.66 -8.23
C PHE A 145 -15.27 -11.23 -9.43
N GLY A 146 -14.48 -12.28 -9.20
CA GLY A 146 -13.69 -12.93 -10.24
C GLY A 146 -14.52 -13.45 -11.42
N LYS A 147 -15.76 -13.89 -11.20
CA LYS A 147 -16.68 -14.34 -12.26
C LYS A 147 -17.16 -13.21 -13.15
N GLU A 148 -17.18 -11.99 -12.63
CA GLU A 148 -17.57 -10.79 -13.35
C GLU A 148 -16.39 -10.17 -14.12
N CYS A 149 -15.15 -10.59 -13.82
CA CYS A 149 -13.99 -10.15 -14.59
C CYS A 149 -14.08 -10.61 -16.05
N LYS A 150 -13.73 -9.70 -16.96
CA LYS A 150 -13.47 -10.02 -18.36
C LYS A 150 -12.54 -11.24 -18.44
N SER A 151 -12.90 -12.21 -19.28
CA SER A 151 -12.15 -13.46 -19.43
C SER A 151 -10.66 -13.19 -19.63
N GLY A 152 -9.83 -13.74 -18.75
CA GLY A 152 -8.38 -13.59 -18.78
C GLY A 152 -7.83 -12.32 -18.14
N ALA A 153 -8.66 -11.37 -17.68
CA ALA A 153 -8.17 -10.14 -17.05
C ALA A 153 -7.68 -10.38 -15.61
N CYS A 154 -8.48 -11.09 -14.81
CA CYS A 154 -8.16 -11.45 -13.42
C CYS A 154 -7.45 -12.80 -13.38
N GLY A 155 -6.16 -12.81 -13.02
CA GLY A 155 -5.29 -13.98 -13.15
C GLY A 155 -4.75 -14.54 -11.83
N TRP A 156 -4.80 -13.77 -10.76
CA TRP A 156 -4.21 -14.12 -9.47
C TRP A 156 -4.97 -13.50 -8.31
N ALA A 157 -4.71 -14.00 -7.10
CA ALA A 157 -5.38 -13.53 -5.88
C ALA A 157 -4.46 -13.62 -4.67
N TYR A 158 -4.67 -12.76 -3.68
CA TYR A 158 -3.97 -12.82 -2.39
C TYR A 158 -4.86 -12.23 -1.28
N ASN A 159 -4.55 -12.55 -0.02
CA ASN A 159 -5.38 -12.19 1.14
C ASN A 159 -4.57 -11.82 2.38
N TRP A 160 -3.34 -11.32 2.20
CA TRP A 160 -2.38 -11.05 3.29
C TRP A 160 -2.05 -12.26 4.18
N GLY A 161 -2.48 -13.46 3.79
CA GLY A 161 -2.27 -14.70 4.51
C GLY A 161 -1.41 -15.70 3.72
N ASP A 162 -1.27 -16.89 4.30
CA ASP A 162 -0.47 -18.00 3.79
C ASP A 162 -1.33 -19.19 3.34
N SER A 163 -2.63 -18.96 3.14
CA SER A 163 -3.63 -19.96 2.74
C SER A 163 -4.82 -19.31 1.99
N PRO A 164 -5.32 -19.94 0.90
CA PRO A 164 -6.36 -19.37 0.05
C PRO A 164 -7.78 -19.41 0.65
N GLY A 165 -8.00 -20.12 1.75
CA GLY A 165 -9.36 -20.43 2.20
C GLY A 165 -10.14 -21.20 1.12
N SER A 166 -11.35 -20.74 0.79
CA SER A 166 -12.22 -21.35 -0.24
C SER A 166 -12.15 -20.63 -1.60
N LEU A 167 -11.03 -19.96 -1.91
CA LEU A 167 -10.83 -19.34 -3.22
C LEU A 167 -10.92 -20.40 -4.34
N ASP A 168 -11.57 -20.05 -5.43
CA ASP A 168 -11.67 -20.88 -6.63
C ASP A 168 -10.28 -21.13 -7.22
N HIS A 169 -9.97 -22.41 -7.50
CA HIS A 169 -8.65 -22.84 -7.98
C HIS A 169 -8.32 -22.36 -9.40
N SER A 170 -9.27 -21.78 -10.13
CA SER A 170 -8.99 -21.11 -11.40
C SER A 170 -8.12 -19.86 -11.24
N TYR A 171 -8.08 -19.25 -10.06
CA TYR A 171 -7.19 -18.12 -9.75
C TYR A 171 -5.90 -18.62 -9.11
N SER A 172 -4.76 -18.10 -9.59
CA SER A 172 -3.47 -18.41 -8.98
C SER A 172 -3.32 -17.69 -7.64
N TYR A 173 -3.47 -18.41 -6.54
CA TYR A 173 -3.26 -17.85 -5.21
C TYR A 173 -1.76 -17.59 -4.93
N ILE A 174 -1.45 -16.41 -4.40
CA ILE A 174 -0.11 -16.00 -3.99
C ILE A 174 -0.07 -15.92 -2.46
N PRO A 175 0.61 -16.86 -1.77
CA PRO A 175 0.75 -16.80 -0.32
C PRO A 175 1.74 -15.70 0.08
N MET A 176 1.49 -15.09 1.23
CA MET A 176 2.30 -14.01 1.79
C MET A 176 2.84 -14.38 3.18
N LEU A 177 4.15 -14.16 3.39
CA LEU A 177 4.72 -14.07 4.73
C LEU A 177 4.53 -12.64 5.24
N TRP A 178 3.45 -12.39 5.97
CA TRP A 178 3.00 -11.02 6.27
C TRP A 178 3.98 -10.20 7.12
N GLY A 179 4.65 -10.79 8.13
CA GLY A 179 5.51 -10.03 9.03
C GLY A 179 6.33 -10.90 9.98
N ASN A 180 6.94 -10.28 10.99
CA ASN A 180 7.98 -10.88 11.83
C ASN A 180 7.51 -11.49 13.17
N LYS A 181 6.20 -11.54 13.43
CA LYS A 181 5.67 -12.20 14.63
C LYS A 181 5.87 -13.72 14.51
N MET A 182 6.16 -14.38 15.64
CA MET A 182 6.50 -15.81 15.64
C MET A 182 5.42 -16.67 14.98
N ASP A 183 4.14 -16.39 15.21
CA ASP A 183 3.04 -17.11 14.57
C ASP A 183 3.08 -17.07 13.03
N PHE A 184 3.60 -15.99 12.42
CA PHE A 184 3.78 -15.92 10.97
C PHE A 184 4.93 -16.81 10.51
N PHE A 185 6.06 -16.77 11.23
CA PHE A 185 7.22 -17.61 10.92
C PHE A 185 6.94 -19.09 11.12
N ASP A 186 6.22 -19.48 12.16
CA ASP A 186 5.89 -20.88 12.44
C ASP A 186 4.98 -21.47 11.37
N ARG A 187 3.97 -20.71 10.91
CA ARG A 187 3.08 -21.15 9.83
C ARG A 187 3.76 -21.19 8.46
N TRP A 188 4.66 -20.25 8.19
CA TRP A 188 5.41 -20.19 6.94
C TRP A 188 6.49 -21.29 6.86
N GLY A 189 7.21 -21.49 7.96
CA GLY A 189 8.34 -22.41 8.07
C GLY A 189 9.56 -21.95 7.26
N THR A 190 10.68 -22.68 7.40
CA THR A 190 11.96 -22.35 6.71
C THR A 190 12.20 -23.17 5.44
N SER A 191 11.29 -24.07 5.09
CA SER A 191 11.37 -24.85 3.84
C SER A 191 10.63 -24.19 2.67
N CYS A 192 9.90 -23.11 2.92
CA CYS A 192 8.96 -22.48 2.00
C CYS A 192 8.02 -23.50 1.32
N SER A 193 7.38 -24.37 2.11
CA SER A 193 6.38 -25.33 1.60
C SER A 193 5.19 -24.63 0.96
N LYS A 194 4.90 -23.38 1.36
CA LYS A 194 3.86 -22.52 0.80
C LYS A 194 4.06 -22.20 -0.69
N ALA A 195 5.29 -22.26 -1.20
CA ALA A 195 5.57 -22.07 -2.62
C ALA A 195 5.21 -23.29 -3.49
N ASN A 196 4.93 -24.46 -2.90
CA ASN A 196 4.66 -25.67 -3.67
C ASN A 196 3.37 -25.51 -4.49
N GLY A 197 3.51 -25.43 -5.82
CA GLY A 197 2.39 -25.23 -6.74
C GLY A 197 1.96 -23.76 -6.90
N ALA A 198 2.52 -22.85 -6.11
CA ALA A 198 2.32 -21.41 -6.30
C ALA A 198 3.24 -20.90 -7.43
N LYS A 199 2.77 -19.93 -8.22
CA LYS A 199 3.60 -19.30 -9.25
C LYS A 199 4.48 -18.18 -8.71
N ALA A 200 4.03 -17.54 -7.64
CA ALA A 200 4.73 -16.49 -6.93
C ALA A 200 4.46 -16.60 -5.43
N VAL A 201 5.30 -15.96 -4.61
CA VAL A 201 5.12 -15.76 -3.18
C VAL A 201 5.42 -14.31 -2.82
N PHE A 202 4.70 -13.74 -1.86
CA PHE A 202 4.95 -12.39 -1.34
C PHE A 202 5.66 -12.42 0.01
N SER A 203 6.54 -11.44 0.20
CA SER A 203 7.23 -11.19 1.48
C SER A 203 6.47 -10.11 2.27
N PHE A 204 7.10 -9.60 3.33
CA PHE A 204 6.49 -8.79 4.39
C PHE A 204 5.63 -7.61 3.90
N ASN A 205 4.54 -7.34 4.60
CA ASN A 205 3.57 -6.29 4.28
C ASN A 205 3.90 -5.00 5.03
N GLU A 206 4.27 -3.96 4.30
CA GLU A 206 4.64 -2.64 4.82
C GLU A 206 5.59 -2.71 6.01
N PRO A 207 6.78 -3.33 5.86
CA PRO A 207 7.79 -3.30 6.92
C PRO A 207 8.26 -1.88 7.24
N ASP A 208 8.08 -0.96 6.30
CA ASP A 208 8.37 0.46 6.43
C ASP A 208 7.34 1.24 7.28
N ASN A 209 6.27 0.59 7.75
CA ASN A 209 5.19 1.23 8.49
C ASN A 209 5.05 0.61 9.89
N ALA A 210 5.19 1.45 10.93
CA ALA A 210 5.05 1.03 12.33
C ALA A 210 3.65 0.49 12.70
N GLY A 211 2.64 0.79 11.87
CA GLY A 211 1.29 0.25 12.01
C GLY A 211 1.12 -1.17 11.47
N GLN A 212 2.13 -1.72 10.79
CA GLN A 212 2.03 -2.93 9.97
C GLN A 212 3.05 -3.99 10.41
N SER A 213 3.90 -4.50 9.50
CA SER A 213 4.88 -5.52 9.87
C SER A 213 6.09 -4.96 10.60
N ASP A 214 6.33 -3.64 10.51
CA ASP A 214 7.27 -2.86 11.33
C ASP A 214 8.65 -3.51 11.47
N MET A 215 9.49 -3.34 10.44
CA MET A 215 10.81 -3.94 10.36
C MET A 215 11.83 -2.96 9.77
N SER A 216 13.03 -2.93 10.36
CA SER A 216 14.17 -2.34 9.68
C SER A 216 14.50 -3.09 8.38
N ALA A 217 15.08 -2.41 7.39
CA ALA A 217 15.54 -3.04 6.17
C ALA A 217 16.55 -4.19 6.42
N ALA A 218 17.42 -4.04 7.42
CA ALA A 218 18.41 -5.05 7.81
C ALA A 218 17.76 -6.30 8.41
N ASP A 219 16.75 -6.14 9.26
CA ASP A 219 15.99 -7.26 9.82
C ASP A 219 15.14 -7.94 8.76
N ALA A 220 14.51 -7.16 7.87
CA ALA A 220 13.76 -7.69 6.74
C ALA A 220 14.66 -8.51 5.81
N ALA A 221 15.84 -8.01 5.44
CA ALA A 221 16.78 -8.77 4.61
C ALA A 221 17.27 -10.06 5.30
N THR A 222 17.55 -10.00 6.61
CA THR A 222 17.93 -11.18 7.40
C THR A 222 16.83 -12.24 7.42
N ASN A 223 15.58 -11.82 7.65
CA ASN A 223 14.43 -12.72 7.64
C ASN A 223 14.10 -13.22 6.22
N HIS A 224 14.27 -12.38 5.19
CA HIS A 224 14.09 -12.77 3.79
C HIS A 224 15.05 -13.89 3.41
N VAL A 225 16.32 -13.80 3.80
CA VAL A 225 17.29 -14.88 3.60
C VAL A 225 16.85 -16.18 4.27
N LYS A 226 16.32 -16.09 5.50
CA LYS A 226 15.92 -17.26 6.28
C LYS A 226 14.63 -17.93 5.76
N TYR A 227 13.64 -17.14 5.38
CA TYR A 227 12.27 -17.64 5.14
C TYR A 227 11.82 -17.56 3.68
N MET A 228 12.39 -16.64 2.89
CA MET A 228 11.97 -16.41 1.50
C MET A 228 12.98 -16.96 0.47
N ASN A 229 14.29 -16.92 0.74
CA ASN A 229 15.26 -17.56 -0.17
C ASN A 229 14.97 -19.04 -0.45
N PRO A 230 14.47 -19.86 0.50
CA PRO A 230 14.10 -21.26 0.23
C PRO A 230 12.95 -21.43 -0.78
N CYS A 231 12.25 -20.35 -1.13
CA CYS A 231 11.23 -20.33 -2.18
C CYS A 231 11.84 -20.20 -3.59
N ASP A 232 13.09 -19.73 -3.71
CA ASP A 232 13.81 -19.58 -4.97
C ASP A 232 13.86 -20.91 -5.72
N GLY A 233 13.59 -20.87 -7.02
CA GLY A 233 13.44 -22.07 -7.86
C GLY A 233 12.13 -22.86 -7.68
N LYS A 234 11.28 -22.55 -6.69
CA LYS A 234 9.93 -23.14 -6.52
C LYS A 234 8.83 -22.22 -7.05
N ALA A 235 8.97 -20.93 -6.80
CA ALA A 235 8.06 -19.87 -7.22
C ALA A 235 8.86 -18.57 -7.44
N LEU A 236 8.27 -17.59 -8.12
CA LEU A 236 8.84 -16.24 -8.15
C LEU A 236 8.76 -15.62 -6.75
N VAL A 237 9.84 -15.03 -6.27
CA VAL A 237 9.92 -14.49 -4.92
C VAL A 237 9.80 -12.97 -4.92
N GLY A 238 8.77 -12.43 -4.27
CA GLY A 238 8.60 -10.99 -4.12
C GLY A 238 9.43 -10.43 -2.97
N ALA A 239 10.05 -9.26 -3.17
CA ALA A 239 10.55 -8.43 -2.08
C ALA A 239 9.39 -7.92 -1.20
N PRO A 240 9.66 -7.36 0.00
CA PRO A 240 8.61 -6.79 0.84
C PRO A 240 7.81 -5.69 0.12
N ALA A 241 6.53 -5.54 0.48
CA ALA A 241 5.64 -4.53 -0.10
C ALA A 241 5.78 -3.21 0.68
N ILE A 242 6.25 -2.15 0.02
CA ILE A 242 6.44 -0.84 0.65
C ILE A 242 5.22 0.07 0.48
N THR A 243 5.03 1.01 1.40
CA THR A 243 4.08 2.11 1.24
C THR A 243 4.51 3.11 0.14
N ASN A 244 3.63 4.04 -0.23
CA ASN A 244 3.97 5.23 -1.00
C ASN A 244 4.43 6.43 -0.12
N SER A 245 4.85 6.20 1.12
CA SER A 245 5.36 7.24 2.01
C SER A 245 6.61 7.93 1.45
N ASN A 246 6.74 9.23 1.74
CA ASN A 246 7.92 10.04 1.47
C ASN A 246 8.68 10.42 2.75
N VAL A 247 8.31 9.82 3.89
CA VAL A 247 9.04 10.00 5.16
C VAL A 247 10.40 9.30 5.06
N PRO A 248 11.51 9.93 5.50
CA PRO A 248 12.81 9.26 5.53
C PRO A 248 12.76 7.95 6.31
N GLY A 249 13.34 6.89 5.75
CA GLY A 249 13.26 5.54 6.29
C GLY A 249 12.00 4.76 5.92
N GLU A 250 11.05 5.36 5.18
CA GLU A 250 9.83 4.70 4.71
C GLU A 250 9.77 4.59 3.18
N GLY A 251 8.79 3.85 2.65
CA GLY A 251 8.49 3.76 1.22
C GLY A 251 9.71 3.43 0.37
N ARG A 252 9.97 4.27 -0.64
CA ARG A 252 11.10 4.07 -1.56
C ARG A 252 12.47 4.23 -0.90
N ASP A 253 12.57 4.98 0.19
CA ASP A 253 13.82 5.09 0.94
C ASP A 253 14.13 3.78 1.68
N TRP A 254 13.10 3.18 2.32
CA TRP A 254 13.21 1.85 2.91
C TRP A 254 13.58 0.79 1.87
N LEU A 255 12.97 0.82 0.68
CA LEU A 255 13.29 -0.14 -0.39
C LEU A 255 14.75 -0.05 -0.83
N LYS A 256 15.32 1.16 -0.97
CA LYS A 256 16.75 1.34 -1.29
C LYS A 256 17.64 0.69 -0.23
N GLN A 257 17.31 0.87 1.04
CA GLN A 257 18.05 0.26 2.15
C GLN A 257 17.94 -1.27 2.11
N PHE A 258 16.74 -1.81 1.86
CA PHE A 258 16.56 -3.26 1.73
C PHE A 258 17.36 -3.86 0.57
N VAL A 259 17.34 -3.22 -0.60
CA VAL A 259 18.14 -3.67 -1.76
C VAL A 259 19.63 -3.69 -1.42
N SER A 260 20.14 -2.63 -0.79
CA SER A 260 21.54 -2.56 -0.32
C SER A 260 21.89 -3.67 0.69
N GLU A 261 21.04 -3.88 1.70
CA GLU A 261 21.20 -4.97 2.67
C GLU A 261 21.22 -6.34 1.97
N CYS A 262 20.39 -6.52 0.94
CA CYS A 262 20.31 -7.75 0.18
C CYS A 262 21.54 -8.02 -0.68
N GLU A 263 22.24 -7.00 -1.18
CA GLU A 263 23.53 -7.16 -1.87
C GLU A 263 24.57 -7.82 -0.95
N THR A 264 24.54 -7.48 0.35
CA THR A 264 25.48 -8.04 1.34
C THR A 264 25.04 -9.39 1.90
N LYS A 265 23.74 -9.57 2.14
CA LYS A 265 23.18 -10.76 2.80
C LYS A 265 22.79 -11.87 1.83
N GLY A 266 22.68 -11.58 0.53
CA GLY A 266 22.35 -12.56 -0.50
C GLY A 266 20.86 -12.92 -0.57
N CYS A 267 19.97 -11.93 -0.48
CA CYS A 267 18.53 -12.18 -0.69
C CYS A 267 18.25 -12.68 -2.11
N LYS A 268 17.26 -13.56 -2.25
CA LYS A 268 16.69 -14.01 -3.52
C LYS A 268 15.31 -13.41 -3.69
N TYR A 269 15.14 -12.56 -4.70
CA TYR A 269 13.86 -12.01 -5.10
C TYR A 269 13.85 -11.75 -6.61
N ASP A 270 12.71 -11.95 -7.24
CA ASP A 270 12.48 -11.83 -8.68
C ASP A 270 11.76 -10.53 -9.05
N PHE A 271 11.00 -9.94 -8.12
CA PHE A 271 10.21 -8.73 -8.31
C PHE A 271 10.08 -7.95 -6.99
N CYS A 272 9.67 -6.68 -7.06
CA CYS A 272 9.32 -5.88 -5.88
C CYS A 272 7.82 -5.58 -5.81
N ASN A 273 7.31 -5.45 -4.59
CA ASN A 273 5.92 -5.12 -4.33
C ASN A 273 5.82 -3.67 -3.87
N VAL A 274 4.78 -2.96 -4.30
CA VAL A 274 4.50 -1.58 -3.89
C VAL A 274 3.03 -1.37 -3.63
N HIS A 275 2.74 -0.48 -2.69
CA HIS A 275 1.40 0.02 -2.37
C HIS A 275 1.28 1.49 -2.74
N TRP A 276 0.04 1.91 -3.06
CA TRP A 276 -0.23 3.32 -3.32
C TRP A 276 -1.61 3.76 -2.85
N TYR A 277 -1.64 4.79 -2.00
CA TYR A 277 -2.85 5.44 -1.53
C TYR A 277 -2.67 6.96 -1.61
N SER A 278 -3.49 7.62 -2.41
CA SER A 278 -3.45 9.08 -2.60
C SER A 278 -4.73 9.56 -3.28
N PRO A 279 -5.00 10.87 -3.36
CA PRO A 279 -6.10 11.41 -4.15
C PRO A 279 -6.05 10.98 -5.62
N ALA A 280 -7.22 10.78 -6.22
CA ALA A 280 -7.39 10.43 -7.64
C ALA A 280 -6.75 11.46 -8.60
N SER A 281 -6.57 12.70 -8.17
CA SER A 281 -5.86 13.74 -8.93
C SER A 281 -4.37 13.46 -9.10
N GLN A 282 -3.79 12.50 -8.37
CA GLN A 282 -2.36 12.18 -8.36
C GLN A 282 -1.99 10.99 -9.27
N LEU A 283 -2.71 10.81 -10.39
CA LEU A 283 -2.46 9.72 -11.34
C LEU A 283 -1.01 9.69 -11.84
N ASP A 284 -0.40 10.85 -12.11
CA ASP A 284 0.99 10.90 -12.56
C ASP A 284 1.96 10.43 -11.47
N GLN A 285 1.74 10.83 -10.22
CA GLN A 285 2.55 10.38 -9.08
C GLN A 285 2.41 8.87 -8.81
N PHE A 286 1.25 8.28 -9.11
CA PHE A 286 1.07 6.83 -9.06
C PHE A 286 2.04 6.12 -10.00
N PHE A 287 2.15 6.57 -11.25
CA PHE A 287 3.07 5.95 -12.21
C PHE A 287 4.53 6.29 -11.95
N GLU A 288 4.84 7.50 -11.48
CA GLU A 288 6.18 7.87 -11.01
C GLU A 288 6.64 6.93 -9.87
N HIS A 289 5.77 6.66 -8.90
CA HIS A 289 6.08 5.74 -7.80
C HIS A 289 6.42 4.32 -8.30
N ILE A 290 5.65 3.79 -9.25
CA ILE A 290 5.89 2.45 -9.84
C ILE A 290 7.21 2.42 -10.62
N GLU A 291 7.47 3.44 -11.44
CA GLU A 291 8.69 3.53 -12.24
C GLU A 291 9.94 3.66 -11.36
N GLU A 292 9.90 4.53 -10.34
CA GLU A 292 11.04 4.68 -9.43
C GLU A 292 11.29 3.41 -8.61
N ALA A 293 10.23 2.72 -8.17
CA ALA A 293 10.37 1.44 -7.50
C ALA A 293 10.97 0.38 -8.43
N HIS A 294 10.59 0.34 -9.71
CA HIS A 294 11.19 -0.54 -10.72
C HIS A 294 12.70 -0.32 -10.83
N VAL A 295 13.14 0.94 -10.91
CA VAL A 295 14.56 1.32 -10.98
C VAL A 295 15.30 0.91 -9.71
N ILE A 296 14.76 1.24 -8.53
CA ILE A 296 15.37 0.88 -7.23
C ILE A 296 15.47 -0.65 -7.08
N CYS A 297 14.48 -1.40 -7.57
CA CYS A 297 14.46 -2.86 -7.57
C CYS A 297 15.46 -3.50 -8.56
N GLY A 298 16.40 -2.73 -9.11
CA GLY A 298 17.38 -3.22 -10.08
C GLY A 298 16.77 -3.53 -11.44
N ASN A 299 15.76 -2.76 -11.86
CA ASN A 299 14.96 -2.98 -13.07
C ASN A 299 14.27 -4.35 -13.11
N LYS A 300 13.98 -4.92 -11.93
CA LYS A 300 13.14 -6.12 -11.82
C LYS A 300 11.66 -5.74 -11.91
N PRO A 301 10.79 -6.66 -12.35
CA PRO A 301 9.35 -6.44 -12.41
C PRO A 301 8.73 -5.94 -11.09
N ILE A 302 7.59 -5.27 -11.20
CA ILE A 302 6.81 -4.73 -10.10
C ILE A 302 5.44 -5.42 -10.02
N PHE A 303 5.03 -5.70 -8.79
CA PHE A 303 3.64 -5.93 -8.43
C PHE A 303 3.11 -4.74 -7.66
N VAL A 304 2.01 -4.16 -8.14
CA VAL A 304 1.25 -3.15 -7.39
C VAL A 304 0.21 -3.89 -6.56
N THR A 305 0.62 -4.47 -5.44
CA THR A 305 -0.24 -5.34 -4.64
C THR A 305 -1.43 -4.61 -4.05
N GLU A 306 -1.30 -3.30 -3.84
CA GLU A 306 -2.39 -2.44 -3.39
C GLU A 306 -2.35 -1.09 -4.10
N PHE A 307 -3.49 -0.67 -4.64
CA PHE A 307 -3.71 0.75 -4.89
C PHE A 307 -5.18 1.11 -4.69
N ALA A 308 -5.43 2.26 -4.06
CA ALA A 308 -6.77 2.83 -3.99
C ALA A 308 -6.70 4.36 -4.02
N PRO A 309 -7.14 5.01 -5.11
CA PRO A 309 -7.31 6.45 -5.14
C PRO A 309 -8.43 6.89 -4.19
N THR A 310 -8.27 8.05 -3.56
CA THR A 310 -9.32 8.71 -2.77
C THR A 310 -9.96 9.86 -3.55
N GLY A 311 -11.22 10.15 -3.29
CA GLY A 311 -11.99 11.18 -3.99
C GLY A 311 -13.47 10.84 -4.04
N SER A 312 -14.23 11.61 -4.79
CA SER A 312 -15.61 11.23 -5.17
C SER A 312 -15.60 10.00 -6.10
N ASP A 313 -16.73 9.28 -6.14
CA ASP A 313 -16.89 8.11 -7.02
C ASP A 313 -16.53 8.44 -8.48
N SER A 314 -16.91 9.62 -8.98
CA SER A 314 -16.59 10.04 -10.34
C SER A 314 -15.10 10.29 -10.57
N GLU A 315 -14.37 10.80 -9.58
CA GLU A 315 -12.93 11.03 -9.67
C GLU A 315 -12.17 9.69 -9.63
N ILE A 316 -12.62 8.77 -8.77
CA ILE A 316 -12.09 7.41 -8.68
C ILE A 316 -12.35 6.67 -10.01
N ASP A 317 -13.55 6.74 -10.55
CA ASP A 317 -13.90 6.10 -11.82
C ASP A 317 -13.05 6.64 -12.99
N ASP A 318 -12.80 7.95 -13.05
CA ASP A 318 -11.93 8.57 -14.05
C ASP A 318 -10.46 8.15 -13.89
N PHE A 319 -9.94 8.12 -12.66
CA PHE A 319 -8.60 7.57 -12.36
C PHE A 319 -8.50 6.14 -12.87
N MET A 320 -9.46 5.29 -12.54
CA MET A 320 -9.42 3.85 -12.84
C MET A 320 -9.52 3.57 -14.34
N THR A 321 -10.35 4.34 -15.05
CA THR A 321 -10.50 4.26 -16.51
C THR A 321 -9.18 4.57 -17.23
N LYS A 322 -8.34 5.44 -16.67
CA LYS A 322 -7.02 5.80 -17.23
C LYS A 322 -5.91 4.88 -16.73
N ALA A 323 -5.94 4.50 -15.46
CA ALA A 323 -4.88 3.75 -14.81
C ALA A 323 -4.79 2.32 -15.34
N ILE A 324 -5.92 1.62 -15.50
CA ILE A 324 -5.94 0.20 -15.87
C ILE A 324 -5.31 -0.05 -17.24
N PRO A 325 -5.69 0.63 -18.34
CA PRO A 325 -5.06 0.40 -19.64
C PRO A 325 -3.56 0.71 -19.63
N LYS A 326 -3.14 1.73 -18.86
CA LYS A 326 -1.72 2.07 -18.72
C LYS A 326 -0.97 0.98 -17.95
N LEU A 327 -1.48 0.50 -16.81
CA LEU A 327 -0.90 -0.64 -16.07
C LEU A 327 -0.81 -1.90 -16.94
N ASP A 328 -1.84 -2.17 -17.75
CA ASP A 328 -1.85 -3.30 -18.69
C ASP A 328 -0.73 -3.17 -19.74
N SER A 329 -0.44 -1.95 -20.21
CA SER A 329 0.60 -1.67 -21.20
C SER A 329 2.05 -1.71 -20.69
N LEU A 330 2.27 -1.65 -19.37
CA LEU A 330 3.63 -1.62 -18.80
C LEU A 330 4.18 -3.05 -18.68
N ASP A 331 5.19 -3.39 -19.48
CA ASP A 331 5.80 -4.73 -19.50
C ASP A 331 6.46 -5.13 -18.16
N TYR A 332 6.97 -4.14 -17.42
CA TYR A 332 7.58 -4.36 -16.12
C TYR A 332 6.56 -4.44 -14.97
N VAL A 333 5.26 -4.24 -15.21
CA VAL A 333 4.21 -4.50 -14.23
C VAL A 333 3.65 -5.90 -14.46
N TYR A 334 3.98 -6.83 -13.55
CA TYR A 334 3.55 -8.23 -13.64
C TYR A 334 2.17 -8.47 -13.05
N GLY A 335 1.72 -7.62 -12.14
CA GLY A 335 0.37 -7.66 -11.61
C GLY A 335 0.03 -6.42 -10.80
N TYR A 336 -1.26 -6.13 -10.68
CA TYR A 336 -1.77 -5.07 -9.84
C TYR A 336 -3.13 -5.45 -9.24
N SER A 337 -3.44 -5.00 -8.03
CA SER A 337 -4.75 -5.19 -7.40
C SER A 337 -5.26 -3.91 -6.78
N TYR A 338 -6.52 -3.56 -7.08
CA TYR A 338 -7.21 -2.50 -6.35
C TYR A 338 -7.41 -2.96 -4.90
N PHE A 339 -7.31 -2.04 -3.94
CA PHE A 339 -7.58 -2.30 -2.54
C PHE A 339 -9.04 -1.94 -2.20
N MET A 340 -9.96 -2.88 -2.04
CA MET A 340 -9.86 -4.34 -2.18
C MET A 340 -11.26 -4.92 -2.44
N ILE A 341 -11.39 -6.25 -2.57
CA ILE A 341 -12.70 -6.89 -2.74
C ILE A 341 -13.44 -6.92 -1.39
N GLN A 342 -14.35 -5.96 -1.23
CA GLN A 342 -15.29 -5.87 -0.10
C GLN A 342 -16.45 -4.91 -0.43
N PRO A 343 -17.56 -4.95 0.33
CA PRO A 343 -18.60 -3.93 0.25
C PRO A 343 -18.04 -2.53 0.51
N ASN A 344 -18.63 -1.52 -0.14
CA ASN A 344 -18.16 -0.12 -0.14
C ASN A 344 -16.74 0.06 -0.73
N SER A 345 -16.35 -0.84 -1.63
CA SER A 345 -15.10 -0.76 -2.40
C SER A 345 -15.36 -1.27 -3.82
N LEU A 346 -14.72 -2.36 -4.28
CA LEU A 346 -15.04 -3.00 -5.56
C LEU A 346 -16.47 -3.58 -5.62
N LEU A 347 -17.12 -3.75 -4.48
CA LEU A 347 -18.50 -4.20 -4.38
C LEU A 347 -19.37 -3.10 -3.77
N SER A 348 -20.56 -2.88 -4.32
CA SER A 348 -21.61 -2.03 -3.72
C SER A 348 -22.41 -2.80 -2.67
N SER A 349 -22.48 -4.12 -2.78
CA SER A 349 -23.11 -5.03 -1.81
C SER A 349 -22.43 -6.40 -1.88
N ALA A 350 -22.84 -7.35 -1.04
CA ALA A 350 -22.32 -8.72 -1.10
C ALA A 350 -22.59 -9.44 -2.44
N THR A 351 -23.44 -8.89 -3.32
CA THR A 351 -23.86 -9.53 -4.57
C THR A 351 -23.73 -8.64 -5.80
N SER A 352 -23.15 -7.44 -5.69
CA SER A 352 -23.13 -6.48 -6.79
C SER A 352 -21.86 -5.66 -6.80
N LEU A 353 -21.28 -5.46 -7.99
CA LEU A 353 -20.13 -4.60 -8.21
C LEU A 353 -20.53 -3.12 -8.02
N SER A 354 -19.61 -2.32 -7.50
CA SER A 354 -19.68 -0.85 -7.53
C SER A 354 -19.37 -0.32 -8.93
N SER A 355 -19.42 1.00 -9.14
CA SER A 355 -18.99 1.59 -10.42
C SER A 355 -17.52 1.31 -10.70
N VAL A 356 -16.64 1.58 -9.73
CA VAL A 356 -15.21 1.24 -9.81
C VAL A 356 -14.97 -0.25 -9.96
N GLY A 357 -15.78 -1.09 -9.30
CA GLY A 357 -15.74 -2.54 -9.46
C GLY A 357 -15.98 -2.99 -10.89
N LYS A 358 -16.98 -2.40 -11.56
CA LYS A 358 -17.27 -2.68 -12.97
C LYS A 358 -16.11 -2.25 -13.86
N ILE A 359 -15.54 -1.07 -13.65
CA ILE A 359 -14.38 -0.58 -14.40
C ILE A 359 -13.20 -1.55 -14.25
N PHE A 360 -12.86 -1.95 -13.02
CA PHE A 360 -11.78 -2.90 -12.75
C PHE A 360 -12.02 -4.26 -13.41
N ALA A 361 -13.26 -4.75 -13.39
CA ALA A 361 -13.63 -6.02 -14.01
C ALA A 361 -13.62 -5.97 -15.55
N SER A 362 -14.01 -4.85 -16.18
CA SER A 362 -14.32 -4.81 -17.62
C SER A 362 -13.28 -4.13 -18.52
N ALA A 363 -12.45 -3.23 -17.98
CA ALA A 363 -11.55 -2.37 -18.77
C ALA A 363 -10.63 -3.15 -19.72
#